data_AF-A0A8G1REV4-F1
#
_entry.id   AF-A0A8G1REV4-F1
#
_cell.length_a   1.000
_cell.length_b   1.000
_cell.length_c   1.000
_cell.angle_alpha   90.00
_cell.angle_beta   90.00
_cell.angle_gamma   90.00
#
_symmetry.space_group_name_H-M   'P 1'
#
loop_
_entity.id
_entity.type
_entity.pdbx_description
1 polymer ?
#
loop_
_entity_poly.entity_id
_entity_poly.type
_entity_poly.pdbx_seq_one_letter_code
_entity_poly.pdbx_strand_id
1 'polypeptide(L)' 'CCKNIIECLPVIVVIACLLLVDGFKFPIAGVTAAGALVERIAYGCKVTNLVGGAMNIIKADSRATIPCLQF' A
#
# COMPACT_ATOMS: atom_id res chain seq x y z
N CYS A 1 13.49 2.42 -15.14
CA CYS A 1 12.48 3.44 -15.50
C CYS A 1 13.07 4.71 -16.07
N CYS A 2 14.22 5.20 -15.60
CA CYS A 2 14.75 6.50 -16.05
C CYS A 2 15.87 6.36 -17.09
N LYS A 3 15.95 7.32 -18.01
CA LYS A 3 17.13 7.56 -18.86
C LYS A 3 17.98 8.66 -18.21
N ASN A 4 19.29 8.60 -18.42
CA ASN A 4 20.26 9.59 -17.93
C ASN A 4 20.31 9.70 -16.39
N ILE A 5 20.52 8.57 -15.71
CA ILE A 5 20.66 8.52 -14.24
C ILE A 5 21.96 9.21 -13.82
N ILE A 6 21.83 10.13 -12.87
CA ILE A 6 22.96 10.75 -12.15
C ILE A 6 23.17 10.01 -10.83
N GLU A 7 22.08 9.75 -10.09
CA GLU A 7 22.08 9.00 -8.84
C GLU A 7 20.68 8.49 -8.46
N CYS A 8 20.61 7.66 -7.42
CA CYS A 8 19.37 7.16 -6.85
C CYS A 8 19.04 7.92 -5.56
N LEU A 9 17.78 8.33 -5.39
CA LEU A 9 17.31 8.91 -4.14
C LEU A 9 17.18 7.82 -3.06
N PRO A 10 17.88 7.91 -1.93
CA PRO A 10 17.63 7.02 -0.81
C PRO A 10 16.25 7.33 -0.21
N VAL A 11 15.49 6.28 0.06
CA VAL A 11 14.15 6.40 0.65
C VAL A 11 14.06 5.55 1.90
N ILE A 12 13.32 6.04 2.89
CA ILE A 12 13.12 5.34 4.15
C ILE A 12 12.00 4.33 3.98
N VAL A 13 12.30 3.06 4.24
CA VAL A 13 11.35 1.96 4.21
C VAL A 13 11.02 1.55 5.64
N VAL A 14 9.72 1.46 5.95
CA VAL A 14 9.25 1.15 7.31
C VAL A 14 8.15 0.10 7.25
N ILE A 15 8.13 -0.79 8.24
CA ILE A 15 7.02 -1.72 8.50
C ILE A 15 6.17 -1.14 9.61
N ALA A 16 4.90 -0.82 9.33
CA ALA A 16 4.02 -0.13 10.26
C ALA A 16 3.32 -1.09 11.24
N CYS A 17 2.79 -2.22 10.75
CA CYS A 17 2.07 -3.20 11.56
C CYS A 17 1.80 -4.49 10.77
N LEU A 18 1.30 -5.53 11.46
CA LEU A 18 0.68 -6.71 10.86
C LEU A 18 -0.84 -6.52 10.87
N LEU A 19 -1.47 -6.39 9.70
CA LEU A 19 -2.92 -6.27 9.55
C LEU A 19 -3.55 -7.65 9.33
N LEU A 20 -4.61 -7.96 10.08
CA LEU A 20 -5.42 -9.15 9.91
C LEU A 20 -6.44 -8.91 8.78
N VAL A 21 -6.26 -9.59 7.64
CA VAL A 21 -7.15 -9.52 6.49
C VAL A 21 -7.47 -10.94 6.05
N ASP A 22 -8.76 -11.27 5.91
CA ASP A 22 -9.25 -12.58 5.47
C ASP A 22 -8.66 -13.76 6.28
N GLY A 23 -8.40 -13.53 7.57
CA GLY A 23 -7.82 -14.53 8.49
C GLY A 23 -6.29 -14.64 8.45
N PHE A 24 -5.61 -13.93 7.53
CA PHE A 24 -4.16 -13.91 7.42
C PHE A 24 -3.56 -12.60 7.93
N LYS A 25 -2.34 -12.65 8.46
CA LYS A 25 -1.61 -11.47 8.93
C LYS A 25 -0.64 -10.98 7.87
N PHE A 26 -0.84 -9.77 7.38
CA PHE A 26 0.00 -9.15 6.36
C PHE A 26 0.84 -8.01 6.94
N PRO A 27 2.16 -7.98 6.74
CA PRO A 27 2.97 -6.84 7.12
C PRO A 27 2.70 -5.67 6.17
N ILE A 28 2.25 -4.54 6.72
CA ILE A 28 2.11 -3.31 5.94
C ILE A 28 3.44 -2.59 5.94
N ALA A 29 4.10 -2.62 4.79
CA ALA A 29 5.31 -1.87 4.51
C ALA A 29 4.98 -0.64 3.66
N GLY A 30 5.71 0.45 3.90
CA GLY A 30 5.57 1.68 3.14
C GLY A 30 6.90 2.42 3.02
N VAL A 31 6.93 3.34 2.07
CA VAL A 31 8.05 4.26 1.86
C VAL A 31 7.59 5.66 2.25
N THR A 32 8.12 6.19 3.34
CA THR A 32 7.73 7.52 3.84
C THR A 32 8.81 8.14 4.73
N ALA A 33 8.95 9.45 4.66
CA ALA A 33 9.73 10.24 5.61
C ALA A 33 8.86 10.85 6.72
N ALA A 34 7.53 10.71 6.64
CA ALA A 34 6.60 11.25 7.62
C ALA A 34 6.35 10.24 8.75
N GLY A 35 7.02 10.42 9.89
CA GLY A 35 6.87 9.52 11.05
C GLY A 35 5.43 9.40 11.56
N ALA A 36 4.70 10.51 11.60
CA ALA A 36 3.30 10.54 12.04
C ALA A 36 2.37 9.66 11.16
N LEU A 37 2.73 9.44 9.88
CA LEU A 37 1.93 8.56 9.01
C LEU A 37 2.05 7.10 9.45
N VAL A 38 3.26 6.65 9.77
CA VAL A 38 3.53 5.27 10.22
C VAL A 38 2.78 4.99 11.52
N GLU A 39 2.82 5.94 12.47
CA GLU A 39 2.11 5.82 13.75
C GLU A 39 0.59 5.71 13.56
N ARG A 40 0.01 6.53 12.69
CA ARG A 40 -1.43 6.50 12.39
C ARG A 40 -1.85 5.18 11.73
N ILE A 41 -1.04 4.66 10.81
CA ILE A 41 -1.30 3.35 10.19
C ILE A 41 -1.22 2.24 11.24
N ALA A 42 -0.21 2.27 12.11
CA ALA A 42 -0.05 1.27 13.17
C ALA A 42 -1.23 1.29 14.15
N TYR A 43 -1.70 2.48 14.55
CA TYR A 43 -2.89 2.64 15.38
C TYR A 43 -4.14 2.08 14.69
N GLY A 44 -4.36 2.43 13.42
CA GLY A 44 -5.49 1.91 12.64
C GLY A 44 -5.48 0.38 12.55
N CYS A 45 -4.31 -0.21 12.28
CA CYS A 45 -4.16 -1.67 12.23
C CYS A 45 -4.45 -2.32 13.59
N LYS A 46 -4.01 -1.70 14.69
CA LYS A 46 -4.29 -2.18 16.05
C LYS A 46 -5.80 -2.24 16.31
N VAL A 47 -6.53 -1.17 15.95
CA VAL A 47 -7.99 -1.13 16.13
C VAL A 47 -8.68 -2.18 15.27
N THR A 48 -8.34 -2.27 13.98
CA THR A 48 -8.94 -3.25 13.06
C THR A 48 -8.67 -4.70 13.51
N ASN A 49 -7.48 -4.99 14.01
CA ASN A 49 -7.16 -6.33 14.50
C ASN A 49 -7.93 -6.71 15.77
N LEU A 50 -8.20 -5.74 16.66
CA LEU A 50 -8.96 -5.98 17.88
C LEU A 50 -10.43 -6.32 17.60
N VAL A 51 -11.00 -5.79 16.51
CA VAL A 51 -12.38 -6.08 16.09
C VAL A 51 -12.51 -7.34 15.22
N GLY A 52 -11.44 -8.14 15.09
CA GLY A 52 -11.46 -9.40 14.34
C GLY A 52 -10.98 -9.30 12.88
N GLY A 53 -10.38 -8.18 12.48
CA GLY A 53 -9.77 -7.99 11.17
C GLY A 53 -10.71 -7.43 10.10
N ALA A 54 -10.20 -7.39 8.86
CA ALA A 54 -10.95 -6.94 7.69
C ALA A 54 -11.26 -8.11 6.74
N MET A 55 -12.39 -8.02 6.04
CA MET A 55 -12.78 -8.96 4.98
C MET A 55 -12.79 -8.21 3.65
N ASN A 56 -12.10 -8.74 2.65
CA ASN A 56 -11.96 -8.10 1.34
C ASN A 56 -12.56 -8.96 0.22
N ILE A 57 -13.16 -8.28 -0.76
CA ILE A 57 -13.66 -8.90 -1.99
C ILE A 57 -13.21 -8.08 -3.21
N ILE A 58 -12.70 -8.76 -4.24
CA ILE A 58 -12.35 -8.14 -5.51
C ILE A 58 -13.60 -8.20 -6.41
N LYS A 59 -14.18 -7.05 -6.73
CA LYS A 59 -15.43 -6.99 -7.52
C LYS A 59 -15.19 -7.03 -9.03
N ALA A 60 -14.13 -6.40 -9.51
CA ALA A 60 -13.73 -6.40 -10.90
C ALA A 60 -12.23 -6.05 -10.97
N ASP A 61 -11.53 -6.65 -11.94
CA ASP A 61 -10.14 -6.30 -12.26
C ASP A 61 -10.02 -6.18 -13.78
N SER A 62 -9.85 -4.95 -14.27
CA SER A 62 -9.69 -4.68 -15.70
C SER A 62 -8.85 -3.43 -15.90
N ARG A 63 -7.89 -3.50 -16.82
CA ARG A 63 -7.12 -2.35 -17.27
C ARG A 63 -7.48 -2.05 -18.73
N ALA A 64 -8.18 -0.94 -18.96
CA ALA A 64 -8.51 -0.48 -20.30
C ALA A 64 -7.49 0.55 -20.80
N THR A 65 -7.10 0.45 -22.06
CA THR A 65 -6.40 1.50 -22.80
C THR A 65 -7.09 1.62 -24.15
N ILE A 66 -7.68 2.78 -24.42
CA ILE A 66 -8.49 3.01 -25.63
C ILE A 66 -7.72 4.01 -26.50
N PRO A 67 -7.22 3.60 -27.67
CA PRO A 67 -6.54 4.49 -28.60
C PRO A 67 -7.53 5.39 -29.37
N CYS A 68 -7.03 6.51 -29.90
CA CYS A 68 -7.83 7.38 -30.77
C CYS A 68 -8.11 6.69 -32.12
N LEU A 69 -9.37 6.69 -32.55
CA LEU A 69 -9.79 6.26 -33.88
C LEU A 69 -9.90 7.49 -34.80
N GLN A 70 -9.39 7.38 -36.03
CA GLN A 70 -9.60 8.38 -37.07
C GLN A 70 -10.47 7.72 -38.15
N PHE A 71 -11.60 8.36 -38.48
CA PHE A 71 -12.54 7.94 -39.52
C PHE A 71 -12.20 8.59 -40.86
#